data_AF-A0A849DR52-F1
#
_entry.id   AF-A0A849DR52-F1
#
_cell.length_a   1.000
_cell.length_b   1.000
_cell.length_c   1.000
_cell.angle_alpha   90.00
_cell.angle_beta   90.00
_cell.angle_gamma   90.00
#
_symmetry.space_group_name_H-M   'P 1'
#
loop_
_entity.id
_entity.type
_entity.pdbx_description
1 polymer ?
#
loop_
_entity_poly.entity_id
_entity_poly.type
_entity_poly.pdbx_seq_one_letter_code
_entity_poly.pdbx_strand_id
1 'polypeptide(L)'
;QDRHRLSRSGNRRINRVLHIMAIVQLRHDTEGRRYFDRRVAEGKTTMEAMRALKRRLSDQVYKRMIADARPPERNQQATGLGGRPGATLESSAASPIPTAGASDQSQPRPATQNRRTRIPANH
;
A
#
# COMPACT_ATOMS: atom_id res chain seq x y z
N GLN A 1 19.89 -2.37 8.20
CA GLN A 1 18.61 -2.68 8.88
C GLN A 1 17.88 -1.37 9.14
N ASP A 2 17.05 -0.93 8.19
CA ASP A 2 16.25 0.29 8.37
C ASP A 2 15.12 0.03 9.38
N ARG A 3 15.34 0.45 10.63
CA ARG A 3 14.25 0.54 11.61
C ARG A 3 13.35 1.67 11.17
N HIS A 4 12.31 1.35 10.41
CA HIS A 4 11.24 2.26 10.07
C HIS A 4 10.59 2.76 11.37
N ARG A 5 11.02 3.92 11.85
CA ARG A 5 10.58 4.48 13.14
C ARG A 5 9.13 4.89 13.00
N LEU A 6 8.21 4.05 13.48
CA LEU A 6 6.79 4.34 13.49
C LEU A 6 6.57 5.66 14.26
N SER A 7 6.21 6.72 13.54
CA SER A 7 5.90 8.00 14.16
C SER A 7 4.68 7.84 15.06
N ARG A 8 4.91 7.73 16.38
CA ARG A 8 3.86 7.63 17.39
C ARG A 8 2.92 8.84 17.35
N SER A 9 3.46 9.98 16.93
CA SER A 9 2.74 11.24 16.77
C SER A 9 2.04 11.38 15.42
N GLY A 10 2.57 10.77 14.35
CA GLY A 10 2.17 11.05 12.97
C GLY A 10 0.88 10.37 12.52
N ASN A 11 0.51 9.22 13.09
CA ASN A 11 -0.64 8.45 12.63
C ASN A 11 -1.84 8.51 13.59
N ARG A 12 -2.21 9.72 14.02
CA ARG A 12 -3.29 9.96 15.01
C ARG A 12 -4.62 9.35 14.58
N ARG A 13 -4.95 9.39 13.28
CA ARG A 13 -6.18 8.82 12.73
C ARG A 13 -6.24 7.31 12.93
N ILE A 14 -5.18 6.59 12.56
CA ILE A 14 -5.13 5.12 12.76
C ILE A 14 -5.15 4.78 14.24
N ASN A 15 -4.39 5.49 15.07
CA ASN A 15 -4.42 5.27 16.53
C ASN A 15 -5.82 5.49 17.13
N ARG A 16 -6.55 6.50 16.65
CA ARG A 16 -7.94 6.77 17.07
C ARG A 16 -8.87 5.65 16.62
N VAL A 17 -8.77 5.19 15.37
CA VAL A 17 -9.58 4.09 14.85
C VAL A 17 -9.33 2.80 15.63
N LEU A 18 -8.07 2.44 15.87
CA LEU A 18 -7.72 1.26 16.68
C LEU A 18 -8.27 1.35 18.10
N HIS A 19 -8.29 2.55 18.69
CA HIS A 19 -8.91 2.76 20.00
C HIS A 19 -10.43 2.58 19.98
N ILE A 20 -11.12 3.13 18.97
CA ILE A 20 -12.57 2.97 18.80
C ILE A 20 -12.91 1.49 18.59
N MET A 21 -12.19 0.79 17.71
CA MET A 21 -12.39 -0.65 17.46
C MET A 21 -12.25 -1.46 18.75
N ALA A 22 -11.22 -1.18 19.56
CA ALA A 22 -11.04 -1.85 20.84
C ALA A 22 -12.22 -1.59 21.80
N ILE A 23 -12.69 -0.35 21.92
CA ILE A 23 -13.85 -0.01 22.76
C ILE A 23 -15.10 -0.76 22.29
N VAL A 24 -15.38 -0.76 20.98
CA VAL A 24 -16.54 -1.46 20.42
C VAL A 24 -16.46 -2.96 20.73
N GLN A 25 -15.29 -3.57 20.55
CA GLN A 25 -15.10 -4.99 20.88
C GLN A 25 -15.31 -5.31 22.35
N LEU A 26 -14.98 -4.40 23.27
CA LEU A 26 -15.21 -4.62 24.70
C LEU A 26 -16.67 -4.46 25.13
N ARG A 27 -17.46 -3.67 24.38
CA ARG A 27 -18.89 -3.43 24.65
C ARG A 27 -19.80 -4.59 24.23
N HIS A 28 -19.32 -5.46 23.34
CA HIS A 28 -20.08 -6.60 22.82
C HIS A 28 -19.36 -7.92 23.16
N ASP A 29 -20.07 -9.05 23.08
CA ASP A 29 -19.44 -10.37 23.18
C ASP A 29 -18.67 -10.67 21.89
N THR A 30 -17.41 -10.26 21.86
CA THR A 30 -16.52 -10.49 20.72
C THR A 30 -15.26 -11.22 21.15
N GLU A 31 -14.55 -11.77 20.18
CA GLU A 31 -13.21 -12.33 20.36
C GLU A 31 -12.19 -11.34 20.96
N GLY A 32 -12.44 -10.04 20.82
CA GLY A 32 -11.65 -9.00 21.47
C GLY A 32 -11.88 -8.93 22.97
N ARG A 33 -13.15 -9.05 23.40
CA ARG A 33 -13.53 -9.09 24.81
C ARG A 33 -12.97 -10.31 25.51
N ARG A 34 -13.17 -11.50 24.94
CA ARG A 34 -12.61 -12.75 25.46
C ARG A 34 -11.09 -12.71 25.57
N TYR A 35 -10.42 -12.12 24.57
CA TYR A 35 -8.97 -11.92 24.62
C TYR A 35 -8.54 -10.96 25.73
N PHE A 36 -9.25 -9.85 25.90
CA PHE A 36 -8.99 -8.89 26.97
C PHE A 36 -9.18 -9.55 28.35
N ASP A 37 -10.29 -10.24 28.55
CA ASP A 37 -10.60 -10.92 29.81
C ASP A 37 -9.55 -11.99 30.14
N ARG A 38 -9.10 -12.76 29.14
CA ARG A 38 -7.97 -13.69 29.32
C ARG A 38 -6.68 -12.97 29.72
N ARG A 39 -6.38 -11.80 29.15
CA ARG A 39 -5.18 -11.03 29.53
C ARG A 39 -5.28 -10.49 30.96
N VAL A 40 -6.47 -10.09 31.40
CA VAL A 40 -6.72 -9.68 32.79
C VAL A 40 -6.59 -10.87 33.73
N ALA A 41 -7.13 -12.04 33.36
CA ALA A 41 -7.01 -13.28 34.13
C ALA A 41 -5.55 -13.76 34.27
N GLU A 42 -4.68 -13.44 33.31
CA GLU A 42 -3.22 -13.65 33.41
C GLU A 42 -2.51 -12.66 34.36
N GLY A 43 -3.25 -11.80 35.07
CA GLY A 43 -2.70 -10.84 36.02
C GLY A 43 -2.23 -9.51 35.40
N LYS A 44 -2.53 -9.27 34.12
CA LYS A 44 -2.17 -7.98 33.49
C LYS A 44 -3.12 -6.89 33.93
N THR A 45 -2.59 -5.69 34.08
CA THR A 45 -3.41 -4.50 34.31
C THR A 45 -4.35 -4.25 33.13
N THR A 46 -5.48 -3.61 33.38
CA THR A 46 -6.45 -3.18 32.34
C THR A 46 -5.74 -2.41 31.20
N MET A 47 -4.76 -1.56 31.52
CA MET A 47 -4.02 -0.79 30.53
C MET A 47 -3.12 -1.67 29.65
N GLU A 48 -2.48 -2.68 30.21
CA GLU A 48 -1.65 -3.64 29.48
C GLU A 48 -2.52 -4.56 28.62
N ALA A 49 -3.63 -5.05 29.15
CA ALA A 49 -4.61 -5.84 28.41
C ALA A 49 -5.18 -5.04 27.23
N MET A 50 -5.55 -3.78 27.46
CA MET A 50 -6.01 -2.84 26.41
C MET A 50 -4.91 -2.57 25.36
N ARG A 51 -3.65 -2.44 25.79
CA ARG A 51 -2.52 -2.26 24.87
C ARG A 51 -2.31 -3.51 24.01
N ALA A 52 -2.39 -4.69 24.60
CA ALA A 52 -2.29 -5.97 23.90
C ALA A 52 -3.42 -6.14 22.88
N LEU A 53 -4.66 -5.80 23.25
CA LEU A 53 -5.80 -5.81 22.34
C LEU A 53 -5.58 -4.88 21.15
N LYS A 54 -5.21 -3.61 21.39
CA LYS A 54 -4.92 -2.65 20.29
C LYS A 54 -3.78 -3.12 19.39
N ARG A 55 -2.75 -3.77 19.94
CA ARG A 55 -1.65 -4.34 19.14
C ARG A 55 -2.17 -5.45 18.22
N ARG A 56 -2.94 -6.41 18.76
CA ARG A 56 -3.56 -7.48 17.98
C ARG A 56 -4.40 -6.93 16.82
N LEU A 57 -5.21 -5.90 17.07
CA LEU A 57 -6.00 -5.24 16.03
C LEU A 57 -5.13 -4.58 14.96
N SER A 58 -4.07 -3.89 15.37
CA SER A 58 -3.11 -3.30 14.44
C SER A 58 -2.49 -4.36 13.53
N ASP A 59 -2.11 -5.52 14.08
CA ASP A 59 -1.50 -6.60 13.32
C ASP A 59 -2.49 -7.23 12.32
N GLN A 60 -3.76 -7.38 12.73
CA GLN A 60 -4.82 -7.86 11.84
C GLN A 60 -5.09 -6.89 10.69
N VAL A 61 -5.21 -5.59 10.99
CA VAL A 61 -5.41 -4.55 9.97
C VAL A 61 -4.23 -4.51 9.01
N TYR A 62 -3.00 -4.56 9.52
CA TYR A 62 -1.80 -4.59 8.69
C TYR A 62 -1.77 -5.82 7.77
N LYS A 63 -2.02 -7.02 8.31
CA LYS A 63 -2.11 -8.25 7.51
C LYS A 63 -3.15 -8.12 6.41
N ARG A 64 -4.32 -7.54 6.72
CA ARG A 64 -5.38 -7.34 5.74
C ARG A 64 -4.96 -6.34 4.66
N MET A 65 -4.37 -5.20 5.03
CA MET A 65 -3.85 -4.22 4.08
C MET A 65 -2.80 -4.81 3.13
N ILE A 66 -1.90 -5.66 3.63
CA ILE A 66 -0.90 -6.33 2.79
C ILE A 66 -1.54 -7.37 1.86
N ALA A 67 -2.54 -8.12 2.35
CA ALA A 67 -3.28 -9.06 1.53
C ALA A 67 -4.05 -8.35 0.40
N ASP A 68 -4.70 -7.23 0.72
CA ASP A 68 -5.45 -6.41 -0.24
C ASP A 68 -4.51 -5.69 -1.23
N ALA A 69 -3.29 -5.33 -0.82
CA ALA A 69 -2.28 -4.70 -1.67
C ALA A 69 -1.55 -5.69 -2.60
N ARG A 70 -1.64 -7.00 -2.34
CA ARG A 70 -1.12 -7.99 -3.27
C ARG A 70 -2.10 -8.06 -4.46
N PRO A 71 -1.67 -7.75 -5.69
CA PRO A 71 -2.49 -8.01 -6.86
C PRO A 71 -2.89 -9.48 -6.84
N PRO A 72 -4.13 -9.86 -7.21
CA PRO A 72 -4.43 -11.27 -7.41
C PRO A 72 -3.38 -11.77 -8.39
N GLU A 73 -2.51 -12.67 -7.92
CA GLU A 73 -1.57 -13.35 -8.79
C GLU A 73 -2.43 -13.93 -9.91
N ARG A 74 -2.28 -13.39 -11.13
CA ARG A 74 -2.97 -13.90 -12.31
C ARG A 74 -2.67 -15.38 -12.30
N ASN A 75 -3.67 -16.18 -11.99
CA ASN A 75 -3.57 -17.62 -11.92
C ASN A 75 -3.19 -18.08 -13.32
N GLN A 76 -1.89 -18.24 -13.60
CA GLN A 76 -1.36 -18.55 -14.93
C GLN A 76 -1.60 -20.01 -15.32
N GLN A 77 -2.61 -20.69 -14.76
CA GLN A 77 -2.90 -22.07 -15.15
C GLN A 77 -4.41 -22.32 -15.21
N ALA A 78 -4.82 -22.71 -16.42
CA ALA A 78 -6.08 -23.37 -16.80
C ALA A 78 -7.36 -22.51 -16.90
N THR A 79 -7.40 -21.61 -17.88
CA THR A 79 -8.61 -21.53 -18.73
C THR A 79 -8.28 -22.27 -20.03
N GLY A 80 -8.69 -23.53 -20.10
CA GLY A 80 -8.61 -24.32 -21.33
C GLY A 80 -9.52 -23.71 -22.41
N LEU A 81 -8.97 -23.66 -23.62
CA LEU A 81 -9.68 -23.68 -24.91
C LEU A 81 -10.68 -22.54 -25.17
N GLY A 82 -10.15 -21.43 -25.70
CA GLY A 82 -10.90 -20.42 -26.44
C GLY A 82 -10.04 -19.93 -27.60
N GLY A 83 -10.22 -20.53 -28.78
CA GLY A 83 -9.26 -20.54 -29.87
C GLY A 83 -8.81 -19.17 -30.42
N ARG A 84 -7.55 -19.15 -30.87
CA ARG A 84 -7.17 -18.95 -32.29
C ARG A 84 -5.63 -18.93 -32.45
N PRO A 85 -4.99 -20.07 -32.79
CA PRO A 85 -3.68 -20.09 -33.42
C PRO A 85 -3.89 -19.95 -34.93
N GLY A 86 -3.58 -18.78 -35.47
CA GLY A 86 -3.80 -18.48 -36.88
C GLY A 86 -3.19 -17.16 -37.31
N ALA A 87 -1.90 -16.98 -37.02
CA ALA A 87 -1.06 -15.98 -37.68
C ALA A 87 0.39 -16.47 -37.70
N THR A 88 0.59 -17.70 -38.20
CA THR A 88 1.87 -18.08 -38.79
C THR A 88 1.81 -17.63 -40.24
N LEU A 89 2.40 -16.48 -40.55
CA LEU A 89 2.96 -16.27 -41.87
C LEU A 89 4.47 -16.17 -41.67
N GLU A 90 5.12 -17.31 -41.90
CA GLU A 90 6.46 -17.32 -42.45
C GLU A 90 6.45 -16.44 -43.71
N SER A 91 7.28 -15.40 -43.73
CA SER A 91 7.76 -14.85 -44.99
C SER A 91 9.14 -14.24 -44.77
N SER A 92 10.13 -15.06 -45.07
CA SER A 92 11.49 -14.66 -45.39
C SER A 92 11.50 -13.75 -46.62
N ALA A 93 12.17 -12.59 -46.56
CA ALA A 93 12.98 -12.03 -47.64
C ALA A 93 13.62 -10.67 -47.26
N ALA A 94 14.94 -10.62 -47.40
CA ALA A 94 15.81 -9.48 -47.74
C ALA A 94 15.88 -8.25 -46.80
N SER A 95 17.02 -8.15 -46.10
CA SER A 95 17.67 -6.84 -45.87
C SER A 95 17.99 -6.17 -47.20
N PRO A 96 17.91 -4.83 -47.31
CA PRO A 96 19.16 -4.09 -47.25
C PRO A 96 19.11 -2.79 -46.43
N ILE A 97 20.28 -2.45 -45.89
CA ILE A 97 20.61 -1.22 -45.17
C ILE A 97 20.65 -0.05 -46.17
N PRO A 98 19.98 1.09 -45.90
CA PRO A 98 20.37 2.36 -46.47
C PRO A 98 21.28 3.12 -45.49
N THR A 99 22.56 3.21 -45.83
CA THR A 99 23.50 4.20 -45.30
C THR A 99 23.26 5.54 -45.96
N ALA A 100 22.86 6.54 -45.18
CA ALA A 100 23.03 8.00 -45.37
C ALA A 100 22.12 8.65 -44.33
N GLY A 101 22.58 9.34 -43.29
CA GLY A 101 23.58 10.40 -43.31
C GLY A 101 22.85 11.73 -43.16
N ALA A 102 22.62 12.18 -41.93
CA ALA A 102 22.44 13.60 -41.61
C ALA A 102 22.34 13.81 -40.09
N SER A 103 23.30 14.60 -39.60
CA SER A 103 23.29 15.38 -38.37
C SER A 103 21.91 15.95 -38.04
N ASP A 104 21.47 15.91 -36.77
CA ASP A 104 21.75 17.02 -35.87
C ASP A 104 21.28 16.73 -34.44
N GLN A 105 22.03 17.27 -33.50
CA GLN A 105 21.80 17.21 -32.07
C GLN A 105 20.61 18.10 -31.69
N SER A 106 19.77 17.67 -30.75
CA SER A 106 19.44 18.48 -29.57
C SER A 106 18.61 17.70 -28.55
N GLN A 107 19.17 17.66 -27.35
CA GLN A 107 18.67 17.06 -26.10
C GLN A 107 17.56 17.91 -25.42
N PRO A 108 16.90 17.41 -24.36
CA PRO A 108 15.58 17.86 -23.90
C PRO A 108 15.57 18.95 -22.80
N ARG A 109 14.40 19.63 -22.68
CA ARG A 109 13.73 20.31 -21.52
C ARG A 109 14.57 20.67 -20.26
N PRO A 110 14.35 21.83 -19.60
CA PRO A 110 13.18 21.97 -18.70
C PRO A 110 12.63 23.40 -18.50
N ALA A 111 11.46 23.47 -17.85
CA ALA A 111 10.76 24.68 -17.42
C ALA A 111 11.26 25.21 -16.07
N THR A 112 11.31 26.53 -15.92
CA THR A 112 11.41 27.33 -14.68
C THR A 112 10.93 28.75 -15.06
N GLN A 113 10.13 29.53 -14.33
CA GLN A 113 9.70 29.58 -12.94
C GLN A 113 8.33 30.28 -12.86
N ASN A 114 7.44 29.74 -12.03
CA ASN A 114 6.36 30.50 -11.38
C ASN A 114 6.69 30.54 -9.88
N ARG A 115 6.89 31.73 -9.33
CA ARG A 115 6.91 32.14 -7.90
C ARG A 115 7.16 33.65 -7.94
N ARG A 116 6.50 34.54 -7.20
CA ARG A 116 5.86 34.39 -5.89
C ARG A 116 5.03 35.65 -5.65
N THR A 117 3.78 35.48 -5.25
CA THR A 117 2.95 36.50 -4.60
C THR A 117 3.65 36.99 -3.34
N ARG A 118 3.78 38.32 -3.19
CA ARG A 118 4.24 38.97 -1.96
C ARG A 118 3.13 39.89 -1.45
N ILE A 119 2.39 39.38 -0.46
CA ILE A 119 1.63 40.14 0.56
C ILE A 119 2.69 40.90 1.40
N PRO A 120 2.50 42.17 1.87
CA PRO A 120 1.43 42.56 2.79
C PRO A 120 0.91 44.01 2.73
N ALA A 121 -0.24 44.25 3.37
CA ALA A 121 -0.34 45.20 4.50
C ALA A 121 -1.78 45.27 5.01
N ASN A 122 -1.91 45.12 6.33
CA ASN A 122 -3.09 45.46 7.12
C ASN A 122 -3.46 46.93 6.92
N HIS A 123 -4.76 47.21 6.90
CA HIS A 123 -5.36 48.33 7.60
C HIS A 123 -6.80 47.98 7.98
#